data_AF-A0A4C1V9L7-F1
#
_entry.id   AF-A0A4C1V9L7-F1
#
_cell.length_a   1.000
_cell.length_b   1.000
_cell.length_c   1.000
_cell.angle_alpha   90.00
_cell.angle_beta   90.00
_cell.angle_gamma   90.00
#
_symmetry.space_group_name_H-M   'P 1'
#
loop_
_entity.id
_entity.type
_entity.pdbx_description
1 polymer ?
#
loop_
_entity_poly.entity_id
_entity_poly.type
_entity_poly.pdbx_seq_one_letter_code
_entity_poly.pdbx_strand_id
1 'polypeptide(L)'
;MRAVAPRAARAPACCAVRAARRQDAVFAGVMPRAQLSPKPKTKRKQWTRNNMIEAVKSVREKKMGLKKAVKLYNVPKTTLQRFVHSDQPPEEVVNTNI
;
A
#
# COMPACT_ATOMS: atom_id res chain seq x y z
N MET A 1 38.43 -27.42 17.07
CA MET A 1 37.59 -27.35 15.84
C MET A 1 36.12 -27.38 16.25
N ARG A 2 35.40 -26.26 16.15
CA ARG A 2 33.94 -26.22 16.28
C ARG A 2 33.42 -25.36 15.12
N ALA A 3 32.83 -26.04 14.15
CA ALA A 3 32.21 -25.43 12.98
C ALA A 3 30.97 -24.64 13.41
N VAL A 4 30.92 -23.36 13.05
CA VAL A 4 29.72 -22.52 13.17
C VAL A 4 28.88 -22.79 11.92
N ALA A 5 27.77 -23.49 12.10
CA ALA A 5 26.82 -23.76 11.02
C ALA A 5 26.06 -22.48 10.62
N PRO A 6 25.72 -22.30 9.33
CA PRO A 6 25.03 -21.10 8.84
C PRO A 6 23.55 -21.09 9.25
N ARG A 7 23.08 -19.89 9.61
CA ARG A 7 21.69 -19.64 10.01
C ARG A 7 20.77 -19.80 8.79
N ALA A 8 20.13 -20.96 8.72
CA ALA A 8 19.26 -21.38 7.64
C ALA A 8 18.14 -20.38 7.35
N ALA A 9 17.82 -20.31 6.06
CA ALA A 9 16.78 -19.54 5.41
C ALA A 9 15.43 -19.62 6.13
N ARG A 10 14.81 -18.46 6.36
CA ARG A 10 13.37 -18.36 6.61
C ARG A 10 12.69 -18.04 5.29
N ALA A 11 12.28 -19.09 4.59
CA ALA A 11 11.34 -19.00 3.48
C ALA A 11 9.89 -19.12 4.02
N PRO A 12 8.90 -18.55 3.31
CA PRO A 12 7.59 -18.17 3.85
C PRO A 12 6.62 -19.36 3.97
N ALA A 13 5.94 -19.43 5.12
CA ALA A 13 4.82 -20.34 5.34
C ALA A 13 3.53 -19.75 4.74
N CYS A 14 3.27 -20.04 3.47
CA CYS A 14 1.93 -19.96 2.88
C CYS A 14 1.80 -21.08 1.82
N CYS A 15 0.72 -21.86 1.92
CA CYS A 15 0.28 -22.91 0.97
C CYS A 15 0.90 -24.31 1.11
N ALA A 16 0.66 -24.97 2.24
CA ALA A 16 0.60 -26.44 2.28
C ALA A 16 -0.88 -26.88 2.31
N VAL A 17 -1.24 -27.56 1.22
CA VAL A 17 -2.52 -28.19 0.88
C VAL A 17 -3.04 -29.14 1.96
N ARG A 18 -4.33 -29.06 2.31
CA ARG A 18 -5.05 -30.19 2.91
C ARG A 18 -6.35 -30.44 2.16
N ALA A 19 -6.25 -31.42 1.27
CA ALA A 19 -7.37 -32.06 0.60
C ALA A 19 -8.13 -32.97 1.59
N ALA A 20 -9.44 -32.80 1.71
CA ALA A 20 -10.39 -33.85 2.05
C ALA A 20 -11.81 -33.45 1.58
N ARG A 21 -12.41 -34.32 0.74
CA ARG A 21 -13.83 -34.32 0.27
C ARG A 21 -14.77 -34.50 1.50
N ARG A 22 -16.08 -34.23 1.52
CA ARG A 22 -17.21 -34.32 0.56
C ARG A 22 -18.41 -33.57 1.20
N GLN A 23 -19.45 -33.30 0.40
CA GLN A 23 -20.53 -32.32 0.63
C GLN A 23 -21.61 -32.77 1.63
N ASP A 24 -22.13 -31.80 2.40
CA ASP A 24 -23.57 -31.68 2.66
C ASP A 24 -23.97 -30.20 2.50
N ALA A 25 -24.93 -29.98 1.62
CA ALA A 25 -25.59 -28.71 1.41
C ALA A 25 -26.70 -28.54 2.45
N VAL A 26 -26.76 -27.42 3.17
CA VAL A 26 -27.89 -26.46 3.21
C VAL A 26 -27.67 -25.35 4.27
N PHE A 27 -27.85 -24.09 3.82
CA PHE A 27 -28.35 -22.91 4.54
C PHE A 27 -27.72 -22.45 5.87
N ALA A 28 -26.92 -21.36 5.81
CA ALA A 28 -27.32 -20.02 6.27
C ALA A 28 -26.12 -19.05 6.34
N GLY A 29 -26.14 -17.99 5.53
CA GLY A 29 -25.40 -16.74 5.85
C GLY A 29 -24.28 -16.28 4.91
N VAL A 30 -24.01 -16.94 3.78
CA VAL A 30 -23.10 -16.36 2.77
C VAL A 30 -23.90 -15.50 1.81
N MET A 31 -23.91 -14.19 2.04
CA MET A 31 -24.47 -13.22 1.12
C MET A 31 -23.81 -13.41 -0.26
N PRO A 32 -24.55 -13.76 -1.33
CA PRO A 32 -23.95 -13.83 -2.65
C PRO A 32 -23.46 -12.42 -2.96
N ARG A 33 -22.20 -12.29 -3.37
CA ARG A 33 -21.66 -11.03 -3.86
C ARG A 33 -22.47 -10.67 -5.10
N ALA A 34 -23.54 -9.91 -4.88
CA ALA A 34 -24.45 -9.45 -5.92
C ALA A 34 -23.60 -8.93 -7.08
N GLN A 35 -24.02 -9.27 -8.30
CA GLN A 35 -23.38 -8.77 -9.51
C GLN A 35 -23.62 -7.26 -9.62
N LEU A 36 -22.86 -6.51 -8.82
CA LEU A 36 -22.75 -5.07 -8.91
C LEU A 36 -22.14 -4.81 -10.28
N SER A 37 -22.89 -4.11 -11.13
CA SER A 37 -22.38 -3.62 -12.40
C SER A 37 -20.99 -2.99 -12.15
N PRO A 38 -19.97 -3.36 -12.95
CA PRO A 38 -18.63 -2.83 -12.73
C PRO A 38 -18.71 -1.32 -12.88
N LYS A 39 -18.59 -0.61 -11.75
CA LYS A 39 -18.56 0.86 -11.74
C LYS A 39 -17.52 1.32 -12.76
N PRO A 40 -17.84 2.31 -13.62
CA PRO A 40 -16.91 2.77 -14.63
C PRO A 40 -15.59 3.12 -13.96
N LYS A 41 -14.50 2.56 -14.48
CA LYS A 41 -13.15 2.73 -13.94
C LYS A 41 -12.82 4.23 -14.01
N THR A 42 -12.97 4.92 -12.88
CA THR A 42 -12.65 6.34 -12.79
C THR A 42 -11.16 6.47 -13.10
N LYS A 43 -10.81 7.38 -14.01
CA LYS A 43 -9.41 7.65 -14.37
C LYS A 43 -8.65 7.97 -13.08
N ARG A 44 -7.55 7.26 -12.83
CA ARG A 44 -6.73 7.51 -11.63
C ARG A 44 -6.24 8.96 -11.67
N LYS A 45 -6.41 9.69 -10.57
CA LYS A 45 -5.87 11.05 -10.44
C LYS A 45 -4.36 10.97 -10.60
N GLN A 46 -3.84 11.55 -11.67
CA GLN A 46 -2.41 11.73 -11.86
C GLN A 46 -1.98 12.96 -11.05
N TRP A 47 -1.05 12.75 -10.13
CA TRP A 47 -0.42 13.82 -9.36
C TRP A 47 0.93 14.16 -10.01
N THR A 48 1.32 15.42 -9.95
CA THR A 48 2.59 15.88 -10.52
C THR A 48 3.71 15.74 -9.49
N ARG A 49 4.96 15.66 -9.98
CA ARG A 49 6.15 15.56 -9.13
C ARG A 49 6.29 16.77 -8.20
N ASN A 50 6.11 17.96 -8.75
CA ASN A 50 6.25 19.23 -8.03
C ASN A 50 5.28 19.29 -6.83
N ASN A 51 4.02 18.90 -7.03
CA ASN A 51 3.01 18.84 -5.98
C ASN A 51 3.41 17.89 -4.84
N MET A 52 4.07 16.77 -5.15
CA MET A 52 4.53 15.83 -4.14
C MET A 52 5.71 16.39 -3.33
N ILE A 53 6.66 17.05 -3.99
CA ILE A 53 7.84 17.67 -3.33
C ILE A 53 7.37 18.75 -2.35
N GLU A 54 6.48 19.64 -2.77
CA GLU A 54 5.92 20.70 -1.91
C GLU A 54 5.10 20.12 -0.75
N ALA A 55 4.34 19.05 -0.99
CA ALA A 55 3.60 18.35 0.05
C ALA A 55 4.52 17.75 1.11
N VAL A 56 5.64 17.13 0.73
CA VAL A 56 6.58 16.54 1.69
C VAL A 56 7.31 17.64 2.47
N LYS A 57 7.77 18.71 1.80
CA LYS A 57 8.41 19.87 2.45
C LYS A 57 7.50 20.47 3.53
N SER A 58 6.25 20.76 3.18
CA SER A 58 5.28 21.37 4.11
C SER A 58 4.88 20.48 5.30
N VAL A 59 4.89 19.15 5.15
CA VAL A 59 4.62 18.20 6.23
C VAL A 59 5.81 18.06 7.18
N ARG A 60 7.05 18.02 6.65
CA ARG A 60 8.27 17.94 7.47
C ARG A 60 8.49 19.19 8.30
N GLU A 61 8.26 20.35 7.70
CA GLU A 61 8.27 21.64 8.40
C GLU A 61 7.12 21.78 9.41
N LYS A 62 6.21 20.80 9.49
CA LYS A 62 5.00 20.79 10.33
C LYS A 62 4.06 21.98 10.09
N LYS A 63 4.24 22.72 8.99
CA LYS A 63 3.33 23.80 8.57
C LYS A 63 1.91 23.29 8.31
N MET A 64 1.81 22.07 7.77
CA MET A 64 0.53 21.45 7.41
C MET A 64 0.45 19.98 7.79
N GLY A 65 -0.69 19.55 8.31
CA GLY A 65 -0.95 18.13 8.56
C GLY A 65 -1.22 17.35 7.27
N LEU A 66 -0.98 16.03 7.30
CA LEU A 66 -1.16 15.12 6.16
C LEU A 66 -2.51 15.29 5.43
N LYS A 67 -3.60 15.43 6.18
CA LYS A 67 -4.95 15.61 5.62
C LYS A 67 -5.11 16.92 4.83
N LYS A 68 -4.41 17.98 5.25
CA LYS A 68 -4.48 19.31 4.62
C LYS A 68 -3.63 19.32 3.35
N ALA A 69 -2.42 18.76 3.40
CA ALA A 69 -1.54 18.62 2.24
C ALA A 69 -2.19 17.82 1.10
N VAL A 70 -2.86 16.70 1.41
CA VAL A 70 -3.60 15.89 0.42
C VAL A 70 -4.65 16.69 -0.34
N LYS A 71 -5.35 17.60 0.32
CA LYS A 71 -6.40 18.42 -0.31
C LYS A 71 -5.83 19.54 -1.19
N LEU A 72 -4.73 20.15 -0.77
CA LEU A 72 -4.12 21.28 -1.48
C LEU A 72 -3.36 20.82 -2.72
N TYR A 73 -2.50 19.82 -2.56
CA TYR A 73 -1.61 19.35 -3.62
C TYR A 73 -2.24 18.24 -4.48
N ASN A 74 -3.47 17.81 -4.15
CA ASN A 74 -4.18 16.70 -4.79
C ASN A 74 -3.38 15.39 -4.83
N VAL A 75 -2.52 15.18 -3.85
CA VAL A 75 -1.66 13.99 -3.75
C VAL A 75 -2.34 12.86 -2.96
N PRO A 76 -2.10 11.58 -3.29
CA PRO A 76 -2.65 10.46 -2.52
C PRO A 76 -2.08 10.41 -1.10
N LYS A 77 -2.97 10.21 -0.11
CA LYS A 77 -2.59 10.15 1.31
C LYS A 77 -1.59 9.03 1.61
N THR A 78 -1.81 7.84 1.07
CA THR A 78 -0.96 6.66 1.32
C THR A 78 0.45 6.86 0.76
N THR A 79 0.56 7.47 -0.41
CA THR A 79 1.83 7.84 -1.04
C THR A 79 2.58 8.87 -0.22
N LEU A 80 1.90 9.97 0.16
CA LEU A 80 2.49 11.02 1.00
C LEU A 80 2.98 10.46 2.34
N GLN A 81 2.19 9.57 2.95
CA GLN A 81 2.55 8.95 4.21
C GLN A 81 3.83 8.13 4.08
N ARG A 82 3.97 7.28 3.05
CA ARG A 82 5.20 6.50 2.80
C ARG A 82 6.43 7.40 2.72
N PHE A 83 6.34 8.51 2.00
CA PHE A 83 7.46 9.44 1.81
C PHE A 83 7.82 10.26 3.05
N VAL A 84 6.85 10.51 3.93
CA VAL A 84 7.11 11.17 5.22
C VAL A 84 7.81 10.23 6.21
N HIS A 85 7.56 8.92 6.11
CA HIS A 85 8.22 7.91 6.96
C HIS A 85 9.62 7.54 6.48
N SER A 86 9.92 7.70 5.19
CA SER A 86 11.27 7.59 4.67
C SER A 86 12.01 8.90 4.89
N ASP A 87 13.05 8.94 5.72
CA ASP A 87 13.81 10.16 6.05
C ASP A 87 14.54 10.80 4.85
N GLN A 88 14.53 10.15 3.68
CA GLN A 88 15.18 10.61 2.44
C GLN A 88 14.73 12.01 1.98
N PRO A 89 15.60 12.80 1.32
CA PRO A 89 15.26 14.12 0.83
C PRO A 89 14.10 14.07 -0.19
N PRO A 90 13.19 15.07 -0.16
CA PRO A 90 11.90 15.03 -0.86
C PRO A 90 12.01 14.96 -2.39
N GLU A 91 13.18 15.30 -2.93
CA GLU A 91 13.41 15.43 -4.37
C GLU A 91 13.80 14.09 -5.00
N GLU A 92 14.50 13.21 -4.25
CA GLU A 92 14.96 11.91 -4.77
C GLU A 92 13.83 10.87 -4.80
N VAL A 93 12.97 10.86 -3.79
CA VAL A 93 11.95 9.81 -3.62
C VAL A 93 10.88 9.86 -4.71
N VAL A 94 10.63 11.05 -5.26
CA VAL A 94 9.63 11.27 -6.32
C VAL A 94 10.18 10.88 -7.70
N ASN A 95 11.51 10.94 -7.90
CA ASN A 95 12.15 10.64 -9.17
C ASN A 95 12.29 9.14 -9.45
N THR A 96 12.53 8.35 -8.42
CA THR A 96 12.71 6.88 -8.55
C THR A 96 11.42 6.13 -8.82
N ASN A 97 10.27 6.79 -8.71
CA ASN A 97 8.97 6.14 -8.58
C ASN A 97 7.92 6.60 -9.60
N ILE A 98 8.36 7.34 -10.64
CA ILE A 98 7.55 7.85 -11.76
C ILE A 98 7.64 6.93 -12.97
#